data_AF-A0A382LC54-F1
#
_entry.id   AF-A0A382LC54-F1
#
_cell.length_a   1.000
_cell.length_b   1.000
_cell.length_c   1.000
_cell.angle_alpha   90.00
_cell.angle_beta   90.00
_cell.angle_gamma   90.00
#
_symmetry.space_group_name_H-M   'P 1'
#
loop_
_entity.id
_entity.type
_entity.pdbx_description
1 polymer ?
#
loop_
_entity_poly.entity_id
_entity_poly.type
_entity_poly.pdbx_seq_one_letter_code
_entity_poly.pdbx_strand_id
1 'polypeptide(L)'
;MNNPESIYNWEIDHSDPKAENPTIIISVRPYKGLISKWKFIIPAEYIGIINWGISNKNKTSKIKRPRGAIETPVIKLMDGQEVVLKGGIEPISSTKQATIILKSPAPHFLAFGFSEEEDSPPINIEGITFENHPH
;
A
#
# COMPACT_ATOMS: atom_id res chain seq x y z
N MET A 1 3.76 -26.82 -3.64
CA MET A 1 2.83 -26.02 -2.81
C MET A 1 2.24 -24.97 -3.72
N ASN A 2 0.92 -25.00 -3.94
CA ASN A 2 0.25 -23.97 -4.72
C ASN A 2 0.45 -22.66 -3.99
N ASN A 3 1.30 -21.78 -4.53
CA ASN A 3 1.27 -20.38 -4.19
C ASN A 3 -0.18 -19.97 -4.53
N PRO A 4 -1.05 -19.59 -3.58
CA PRO A 4 -2.32 -19.02 -3.98
C PRO A 4 -1.95 -17.85 -4.89
N GLU A 5 -2.36 -17.89 -6.16
CA GLU A 5 -2.06 -16.82 -7.10
C GLU A 5 -2.44 -15.52 -6.42
N SER A 6 -1.46 -14.63 -6.20
CA SER A 6 -1.68 -13.35 -5.55
C SER A 6 -2.92 -12.72 -6.19
N ILE A 7 -3.84 -12.24 -5.36
CA ILE A 7 -5.05 -11.59 -5.89
C ILE A 7 -4.74 -10.14 -6.31
N TYR A 8 -3.56 -9.64 -5.93
CA TYR A 8 -3.09 -8.29 -6.19
C TYR A 8 -2.04 -8.26 -7.29
N ASN A 9 -2.16 -7.26 -8.15
CA ASN A 9 -1.12 -6.86 -9.07
C ASN A 9 -0.42 -5.64 -8.48
N TRP A 10 0.86 -5.83 -8.12
CA TRP A 10 1.75 -4.83 -7.58
C TRP A 10 2.59 -4.21 -8.71
N GLU A 11 2.61 -2.88 -8.78
CA GLU A 11 3.51 -2.12 -9.65
C GLU A 11 4.35 -1.18 -8.78
N ILE A 12 5.68 -1.24 -8.94
CA ILE A 12 6.64 -0.41 -8.20
C ILE A 12 7.46 0.36 -9.23
N ASP A 13 7.36 1.69 -9.18
CA ASP A 13 8.10 2.61 -10.03
C ASP A 13 9.07 3.43 -9.17
N HIS A 14 10.30 3.57 -9.64
CA HIS A 14 11.35 4.32 -8.96
C HIS A 14 11.68 5.54 -9.83
N SER A 15 11.65 6.73 -9.25
CA SER A 15 12.18 7.90 -9.94
C SER A 15 13.70 7.77 -10.13
N ASP A 16 14.29 8.64 -10.95
CA ASP A 16 15.74 8.71 -11.11
C ASP A 16 16.44 8.76 -9.74
N PRO A 17 17.32 7.79 -9.42
CA PRO A 17 18.06 7.77 -8.16
C PRO A 17 18.95 9.01 -7.96
N LYS A 18 19.28 9.73 -9.02
CA LYS A 18 20.07 10.97 -9.00
C LYS A 18 19.23 12.23 -8.85
N ALA A 19 17.90 12.11 -8.82
CA ALA A 19 17.04 13.25 -8.54
C ALA A 19 17.30 13.79 -7.13
N GLU A 20 17.06 15.09 -6.92
CA GLU A 20 17.24 15.74 -5.61
C GLU A 20 16.37 15.09 -4.51
N ASN A 21 15.16 14.65 -4.88
CA ASN A 21 14.22 13.98 -3.99
C ASN A 21 13.70 12.69 -4.66
N PRO A 22 14.46 11.60 -4.63
CA PRO A 22 14.05 10.36 -5.26
C PRO A 22 12.83 9.77 -4.53
N THR A 23 11.89 9.23 -5.30
CA THR A 23 10.61 8.72 -4.84
C THR A 23 10.36 7.31 -5.35
N ILE A 24 9.53 6.59 -4.62
CA ILE A 24 9.07 5.25 -4.95
C ILE A 24 7.54 5.32 -5.01
N ILE A 25 6.96 4.97 -6.16
CA ILE A 25 5.52 4.93 -6.36
C ILE A 25 5.10 3.46 -6.37
N ILE A 26 4.25 3.10 -5.41
CA ILE A 26 3.73 1.73 -5.29
C ILE A 26 2.25 1.79 -5.59
N SER A 27 1.82 0.94 -6.52
CA SER A 27 0.42 0.82 -6.91
C SER A 27 -0.07 -0.60 -6.80
N VAL A 28 -1.25 -0.77 -6.21
CA VAL A 28 -1.86 -2.08 -5.95
C VAL A 28 -3.28 -2.11 -6.50
N ARG A 29 -3.60 -3.16 -7.25
CA ARG A 29 -4.93 -3.39 -7.82
C ARG A 29 -5.26 -4.87 -7.88
N PRO A 30 -6.53 -5.28 -7.89
CA PRO A 30 -6.86 -6.68 -8.12
C PRO A 30 -6.56 -7.11 -9.57
N TYR A 31 -6.22 -8.38 -9.77
CA TYR A 31 -6.19 -8.98 -11.11
C TYR A 31 -7.57 -8.99 -11.76
N LYS A 32 -8.63 -9.26 -10.99
CA LYS A 32 -10.03 -9.29 -11.43
C LYS A 32 -10.97 -8.80 -10.32
N GLY A 33 -12.11 -8.26 -10.71
CA GLY A 33 -13.15 -7.83 -9.77
C GLY A 33 -12.86 -6.47 -9.12
N LEU A 34 -13.50 -6.27 -7.97
CA LEU A 34 -13.41 -5.04 -7.16
C LEU A 34 -12.96 -5.40 -5.75
N ILE A 35 -12.08 -4.58 -5.18
CA ILE A 35 -11.68 -4.66 -3.77
C ILE A 35 -12.03 -3.34 -3.10
N SER A 36 -12.84 -3.39 -2.05
CA SER A 36 -13.21 -2.27 -1.18
C SER A 36 -12.52 -2.40 0.17
N LYS A 37 -12.56 -1.34 0.99
CA LYS A 37 -12.05 -1.36 2.38
C LYS A 37 -10.59 -1.81 2.44
N TRP A 38 -9.79 -1.32 1.49
CA TRP A 38 -8.38 -1.66 1.35
C TRP A 38 -7.51 -0.75 2.22
N LYS A 39 -6.36 -1.26 2.68
CA LYS A 39 -5.42 -0.58 3.57
C LYS A 39 -3.98 -0.91 3.16
N PHE A 40 -3.15 0.12 3.00
CA PHE A 40 -1.71 0.00 3.15
C PHE A 40 -1.38 -0.12 4.64
N ILE A 41 -0.45 -1.02 4.96
CA ILE A 41 0.12 -1.24 6.28
C ILE A 41 1.58 -0.82 6.19
N ILE A 42 1.94 0.21 6.96
CA ILE A 42 3.23 0.89 6.83
C ILE A 42 3.87 0.93 8.21
N PRO A 43 5.17 0.64 8.36
CA PRO A 43 5.87 0.83 9.63
C PRO A 43 5.70 2.25 10.17
N ALA A 44 5.40 2.38 11.45
CA ALA A 44 5.06 3.66 12.08
C ALA A 44 6.25 4.63 12.16
N GLU A 45 7.47 4.10 12.24
CA GLU A 45 8.73 4.85 12.19
C GLU A 45 9.01 5.48 10.83
N TYR A 46 8.35 4.99 9.77
CA TYR A 46 8.56 5.49 8.42
C TYR A 46 7.81 6.82 8.17
N ILE A 47 8.55 7.94 8.25
CA ILE A 47 8.02 9.29 8.07
C ILE A 47 8.04 9.79 6.60
N GLY A 48 8.43 8.96 5.64
CA GLY A 48 8.66 9.34 4.25
C GLY A 48 7.45 9.25 3.33
N ILE A 49 6.22 9.25 3.84
CA ILE A 49 5.00 9.18 3.02
C ILE A 49 4.72 10.55 2.39
N ILE A 50 4.75 10.66 1.06
CA ILE A 50 4.52 11.92 0.34
C ILE A 50 3.04 12.12 0.03
N ASN A 51 2.40 11.10 -0.56
CA ASN A 51 0.99 11.15 -0.94
C ASN A 51 0.43 9.73 -1.06
N TRP A 52 -0.88 9.57 -0.93
CA TRP A 52 -1.53 8.28 -1.13
C TRP A 52 -3.01 8.44 -1.45
N GLY A 53 -3.60 7.42 -2.07
CA GLY A 53 -5.02 7.37 -2.37
C GLY A 53 -5.32 6.44 -3.52
N ILE A 54 -6.24 6.86 -4.38
CA ILE A 54 -6.59 6.15 -5.61
C ILE A 54 -6.05 6.89 -6.84
N SER A 55 -5.59 6.12 -7.81
CA SER A 55 -5.22 6.63 -9.13
C SER A 55 -5.77 5.70 -10.22
N ASN A 56 -5.79 6.19 -11.47
CA ASN A 56 -6.04 5.29 -12.60
C ASN A 56 -4.70 4.72 -13.05
N LYS A 57 -4.69 3.46 -13.52
CA LYS A 57 -3.49 2.74 -13.94
C LYS A 57 -2.55 3.56 -14.84
N ASN A 58 -3.11 4.31 -15.79
CA ASN A 58 -2.33 5.09 -16.76
C ASN A 58 -2.09 6.55 -16.32
N LYS A 59 -2.45 6.93 -15.08
CA LYS A 59 -2.41 8.29 -14.54
C LYS A 59 -2.03 8.28 -13.05
N THR A 60 -0.95 7.59 -12.70
CA THR A 60 -0.44 7.45 -11.33
C THR A 60 -0.11 8.78 -10.66
N SER A 61 0.27 9.80 -11.45
CA SER A 61 0.53 11.16 -10.97
C SER A 61 -0.72 11.92 -10.47
N LYS A 62 -1.93 11.44 -10.76
CA LYS A 62 -3.20 12.07 -10.36
C LYS A 62 -3.85 11.29 -9.22
N ILE A 63 -3.18 11.23 -8.09
CA ILE A 63 -3.70 10.60 -6.88
C ILE A 63 -4.82 11.45 -6.30
N LYS A 64 -5.95 10.81 -6.01
CA LYS A 64 -7.08 11.41 -5.29
C LYS A 64 -7.29 10.70 -3.99
N ARG A 65 -7.71 11.44 -2.98
CA ARG A 65 -8.12 10.86 -1.72
C ARG A 65 -9.35 9.95 -1.93
N PRO A 66 -9.35 8.70 -1.44
CA PRO A 66 -10.51 7.82 -1.59
C PRO A 66 -11.67 8.28 -0.72
N ARG A 67 -12.90 7.98 -1.13
CA ARG A 67 -14.07 8.05 -0.25
C ARG A 67 -13.93 7.07 0.91
N GLY A 68 -14.35 7.51 2.10
CA GLY A 68 -14.19 6.74 3.33
C GLY A 68 -12.71 6.47 3.63
N ALA A 69 -11.89 7.51 3.54
CA ALA A 69 -10.47 7.35 3.77
C ALA A 69 -10.17 7.03 5.24
N ILE A 70 -9.35 6.03 5.45
CA ILE A 70 -8.97 5.52 6.76
C ILE A 70 -7.51 5.91 7.00
N GLU A 71 -7.26 6.60 8.10
CA GLU A 71 -5.94 6.78 8.70
C GLU A 71 -6.02 6.46 10.17
N THR A 72 -5.21 5.51 10.61
CA THR A 72 -5.16 5.13 12.02
C THR A 72 -4.04 5.88 12.73
N PRO A 73 -4.14 6.06 14.06
CA PRO A 73 -2.96 6.26 14.87
C PRO A 73 -2.01 5.04 14.75
N VAL A 74 -0.85 5.11 15.39
CA VAL A 74 0.05 3.96 15.52
C VAL A 74 -0.68 2.81 16.19
N ILE A 75 -0.64 1.64 15.55
CA ILE A 75 -1.19 0.38 16.03
C ILE A 75 -0.01 -0.56 16.29
N LYS A 76 -0.03 -1.23 17.44
CA LYS A 76 0.93 -2.28 17.75
C LYS A 76 0.36 -3.64 17.35
N LEU A 77 1.05 -4.33 16.44
CA LEU A 77 0.74 -5.69 16.02
C LEU A 77 1.13 -6.69 17.12
N MET A 78 0.62 -7.94 17.00
CA MET A 78 0.83 -8.97 18.02
C MET A 78 2.30 -9.37 18.19
N ASP A 79 3.10 -9.25 17.13
CA ASP A 79 4.56 -9.48 17.13
C ASP A 79 5.35 -8.29 17.72
N GLY A 80 4.67 -7.22 18.10
CA GLY A 80 5.25 -6.01 18.68
C GLY A 80 5.58 -4.92 17.66
N GLN A 81 5.40 -5.17 16.36
CA GLN A 81 5.67 -4.18 15.33
C GLN A 81 4.66 -3.03 15.37
N GLU A 82 5.14 -1.81 15.24
CA GLU A 82 4.28 -0.62 15.21
C GLU A 82 4.03 -0.19 13.77
N VAL A 83 2.75 -0.01 13.42
CA VAL A 83 2.32 0.32 12.06
C VAL A 83 1.25 1.40 12.04
N VAL A 84 1.12 2.07 10.90
CA VAL A 84 -0.01 2.94 10.58
C VAL A 84 -0.74 2.37 9.36
N LEU A 85 -2.07 2.49 9.36
CA LEU A 85 -2.90 2.08 8.24
C LEU A 85 -3.34 3.30 7.44
N LYS A 86 -3.24 3.19 6.11
CA LYS A 86 -3.71 4.21 5.16
C LYS A 86 -4.54 3.55 4.07
N GLY A 87 -5.83 3.84 4.03
CA GLY A 87 -6.77 3.06 3.25
C GLY A 87 -8.03 3.78 2.81
N GLY A 88 -8.93 3.07 2.15
CA GLY A 88 -10.20 3.62 1.72
C GLY A 88 -11.28 2.57 1.53
N ILE A 89 -12.52 2.95 1.79
CA ILE A 89 -13.69 2.14 1.44
C ILE A 89 -13.87 2.11 -0.07
N GLU A 90 -13.52 3.21 -0.75
CA GLU A 90 -13.69 3.36 -2.19
C GLU A 90 -13.04 2.20 -2.98
N PRO A 91 -13.83 1.47 -3.80
CA PRO A 91 -13.32 0.30 -4.50
C PRO A 91 -12.21 0.63 -5.50
N ILE A 92 -11.24 -0.28 -5.54
CA ILE A 92 -10.21 -0.43 -6.58
C ILE A 92 -10.58 -1.59 -7.52
N SER A 93 -10.05 -1.57 -8.74
CA SER A 93 -10.32 -2.49 -9.84
C SER A 93 -9.06 -2.66 -10.70
N SER A 94 -9.14 -3.49 -11.75
CA SER A 94 -8.03 -3.65 -12.70
C SER A 94 -7.57 -2.35 -13.40
N THR A 95 -8.38 -1.29 -13.39
CA THR A 95 -8.06 0.01 -14.02
C THR A 95 -7.92 1.16 -13.02
N LYS A 96 -8.33 0.95 -11.77
CA LYS A 96 -8.32 1.93 -10.69
C LYS A 96 -7.61 1.34 -9.49
N GLN A 97 -6.49 1.92 -9.09
CA GLN A 97 -5.56 1.30 -8.14
C GLN A 97 -5.40 2.14 -6.89
N ALA A 98 -5.06 1.47 -5.79
CA ALA A 98 -4.52 2.13 -4.63
C ALA A 98 -3.08 2.53 -4.94
N THR A 99 -2.67 3.75 -4.59
CA THR A 99 -1.32 4.25 -4.85
C THR A 99 -0.77 4.94 -3.62
N ILE A 100 0.50 4.68 -3.31
CA ILE A 100 1.26 5.40 -2.31
C ILE A 100 2.59 5.87 -2.91
N ILE A 101 2.97 7.11 -2.61
CA ILE A 101 4.25 7.72 -2.99
C ILE A 101 5.07 7.88 -1.74
N LEU A 102 6.28 7.32 -1.77
CA LEU A 102 7.24 7.27 -0.69
C LEU A 102 8.49 8.05 -1.10
N LYS A 103 9.16 8.71 -0.15
CA LYS A 103 10.56 9.12 -0.30
C LYS A 103 11.46 7.89 -0.38
N SER A 104 12.63 8.04 -0.98
CA SER A 104 13.73 7.09 -0.82
C SER A 104 14.58 7.49 0.41
N PRO A 105 15.09 6.55 1.23
CA PRO A 105 14.93 5.10 1.11
C PRO A 105 13.51 4.61 1.44
N ALA A 106 13.12 3.46 0.89
CA ALA A 106 11.85 2.80 1.19
C ALA A 106 11.81 2.33 2.67
N PRO A 107 10.63 2.10 3.26
CA PRO A 107 10.52 1.36 4.52
C PRO A 107 11.05 -0.07 4.36
N HIS A 108 11.44 -0.73 5.45
CA HIS A 108 11.91 -2.12 5.41
C HIS A 108 10.84 -3.10 4.88
N PHE A 109 9.56 -2.78 5.09
CA PHE A 109 8.44 -3.47 4.45
C PHE A 109 7.27 -2.53 4.13
N LEU A 110 6.42 -2.99 3.23
CA LEU A 110 5.08 -2.44 3.00
C LEU A 110 4.12 -3.61 2.80
N ALA A 111 2.95 -3.56 3.43
CA ALA A 111 1.90 -4.54 3.18
C ALA A 111 0.61 -3.88 2.71
N PHE A 112 -0.24 -4.68 2.07
CA PHE A 112 -1.54 -4.28 1.56
C PHE A 112 -2.55 -5.39 1.82
N GLY A 113 -3.75 -5.00 2.22
CA GLY A 113 -4.85 -5.93 2.36
C GLY A 113 -6.19 -5.25 2.29
N PHE A 114 -7.25 -6.05 2.27
CA PHE A 114 -8.62 -5.58 2.44
C PHE A 114 -9.30 -6.24 3.63
N SER A 115 -10.35 -5.58 4.09
CA SER A 115 -11.17 -6.02 5.20
C SER A 115 -12.60 -6.30 4.73
N GLU A 116 -13.26 -7.29 5.34
CA GLU A 116 -14.70 -7.48 5.13
C GLU A 116 -15.49 -6.34 5.76
N GLU A 117 -15.07 -5.86 6.94
CA GLU A 117 -15.67 -4.74 7.65
C GLU A 117 -14.78 -3.50 7.69
N GLU A 118 -15.38 -2.32 7.86
CA GLU A 118 -14.67 -1.04 7.76
C GLU A 118 -13.55 -0.93 8.81
N ASP A 119 -13.89 -1.26 10.05
CA ASP A 119 -13.00 -1.15 11.22
C ASP A 119 -12.25 -2.46 11.54
N SER A 120 -12.44 -3.53 10.76
CA SER A 120 -11.75 -4.78 11.04
C SER A 120 -10.30 -4.75 10.53
N PRO A 121 -9.40 -5.55 11.13
CA PRO A 121 -8.11 -5.84 10.54
C PRO A 121 -8.26 -6.39 9.10
N PRO A 122 -7.28 -6.21 8.22
CA PRO A 122 -7.32 -6.82 6.88
C PRO A 122 -7.18 -8.34 6.97
N ILE A 123 -7.94 -9.07 6.16
CA ILE A 123 -7.99 -10.55 6.19
C ILE A 123 -7.08 -11.20 5.14
N ASN A 124 -6.75 -10.49 4.07
CA ASN A 124 -5.93 -10.99 2.97
C ASN A 124 -4.75 -10.05 2.75
N ILE A 125 -3.74 -10.18 3.61
CA ILE A 125 -2.56 -9.31 3.63
C ILE A 125 -1.46 -9.93 2.77
N GLU A 126 -0.95 -9.17 1.82
CA GLU A 126 0.29 -9.46 1.11
C GLU A 126 1.30 -8.35 1.37
N GLY A 127 2.58 -8.71 1.47
CA GLY A 127 3.65 -7.77 1.79
C GLY A 127 4.83 -7.90 0.85
N ILE A 128 5.52 -6.78 0.66
CA ILE A 128 6.82 -6.69 0.00
C ILE A 128 7.85 -6.18 1.00
N THR A 129 9.05 -6.73 0.96
CA THR A 129 10.20 -6.26 1.74
C THR A 129 11.17 -5.54 0.82
N PHE A 130 11.75 -4.44 1.29
CA PHE A 130 12.74 -3.67 0.52
C PHE A 130 14.16 -3.94 0.98
N GLU A 131 14.34 -4.59 2.14
CA GLU A 131 15.62 -5.06 2.63
C GLU A 131 15.86 -6.54 2.27
N ASN A 132 17.10 -6.86 1.93
CA ASN A 132 17.64 -8.20 2.14
C ASN A 132 17.93 -8.32 3.64
N HIS A 133 16.95 -8.72 4.46
CA HIS A 133 17.30 -9.21 5.79
C HIS A 133 18.02 -10.56 5.62
N PRO A 134 19.29 -10.71 6.03
CA PRO A 134 19.84 -12.02 6.25
C PRO A 134 19.12 -12.61 7.46
N HIS A 135 18.55 -13.80 7.26
CA HIS A 135 18.00 -14.62 8.33
C HIS A 135 19.04 -14.94 9.41
#